data_AF-A0A816EVF4-F1
#
_entry.id   AF-A0A816EVF4-F1
#
_cell.length_a   1.000
_cell.length_b   1.000
_cell.length_c   1.000
_cell.angle_alpha   90.00
_cell.angle_beta   90.00
_cell.angle_gamma   90.00
#
_symmetry.space_group_name_H-M   'P 1'
#
loop_
_entity.id
_entity.type
_entity.pdbx_description
1 polymer ?
#
loop_
_entity_poly.entity_id
_entity_poly.type
_entity_poly.pdbx_seq_one_letter_code
_entity_poly.pdbx_strand_id
1 'polypeptide(L)'
;MALSFNEDGLKTLETLVRTLRSLHASDGLYWQTVYHYHVTLKFLGNIDTFLLEKITEQMKIWAHASAPFQLSLNTITGFPSPDKTKYIVATLNDSDGHLKRLVDQIAGYFAMFGFAIDGRPFIPHVTLA
;
A
#
# COMPACT_ATOMS: atom_id res chain seq x y z
N MET A 1 -4.37 7.71 0.76
CA MET A 1 -3.20 7.82 1.66
C MET A 1 -2.34 6.58 1.50
N ALA A 2 -1.01 6.71 1.51
CA ALA A 2 -0.11 5.61 1.22
C ALA A 2 1.25 5.72 1.93
N LEU A 3 1.97 4.60 2.02
CA LEU A 3 3.39 4.54 2.40
C LEU A 3 4.25 4.33 1.17
N SER A 4 5.37 5.04 1.13
CA SER A 4 6.42 4.86 0.12
C SER A 4 7.53 3.95 0.63
N PHE A 5 8.28 3.37 -0.29
CA PHE A 5 9.48 2.59 0.01
C PHE A 5 10.73 3.46 0.00
N ASN A 6 11.75 3.04 0.77
CA ASN A 6 13.09 3.58 0.64
C ASN A 6 13.78 3.04 -0.64
N GLU A 7 14.99 3.52 -0.92
CA GLU A 7 15.74 3.13 -2.13
C GLU A 7 15.94 1.61 -2.26
N ASP A 8 16.25 0.92 -1.15
CA ASP A 8 16.46 -0.53 -1.16
C ASP A 8 15.17 -1.30 -1.46
N GLY A 9 14.05 -0.86 -0.90
CA GLY A 9 12.73 -1.42 -1.19
C GLY A 9 12.34 -1.22 -2.65
N LEU A 10 12.60 -0.04 -3.23
CA LEU A 10 12.35 0.24 -4.64
C LEU A 10 13.22 -0.64 -5.55
N LYS A 11 14.52 -0.77 -5.29
CA LYS A 11 15.43 -1.66 -6.04
C LYS A 11 14.99 -3.13 -6.00
N THR A 12 14.48 -3.55 -4.84
CA THR A 12 13.94 -4.92 -4.65
C THR A 12 12.71 -5.13 -5.52
N LEU A 13 11.75 -4.19 -5.52
CA LEU A 13 10.55 -4.24 -6.36
C LEU A 13 10.86 -4.16 -7.86
N GLU A 14 11.82 -3.33 -8.27
CA GLU A 14 12.26 -3.25 -9.66
C GLU A 14 12.91 -4.55 -10.13
N THR A 15 13.72 -5.18 -9.29
CA THR A 15 14.32 -6.48 -9.59
C THR A 15 13.24 -7.55 -9.74
N LEU A 16 12.25 -7.57 -8.84
CA LEU A 16 11.10 -8.45 -8.94
C LEU A 16 10.34 -8.26 -10.26
N VAL A 17 9.99 -7.02 -10.59
CA VAL A 17 9.25 -6.70 -11.83
C VAL A 17 10.06 -7.05 -13.07
N ARG A 18 11.38 -6.85 -13.07
CA ARG A 18 12.25 -7.29 -14.17
C ARG A 18 12.18 -8.81 -14.38
N THR A 19 12.21 -9.58 -13.29
CA THR A 19 12.05 -11.04 -13.37
C THR A 19 10.67 -11.42 -13.92
N LEU A 20 9.59 -10.77 -13.46
CA LEU A 20 8.25 -11.09 -13.94
C LEU A 20 8.04 -10.74 -15.42
N ARG A 21 8.61 -9.62 -15.88
CA ARG A 21 8.59 -9.19 -17.29
C ARG A 21 9.27 -10.18 -18.24
N SER A 22 10.18 -11.02 -17.75
CA SER A 22 10.81 -12.06 -18.59
C SER A 22 9.92 -13.28 -18.82
N LEU A 23 8.76 -13.37 -18.17
CA LEU A 23 7.81 -14.46 -18.34
C LEU A 23 6.87 -14.16 -19.50
N HIS A 24 6.71 -15.11 -20.44
CA HIS A 24 5.73 -14.99 -21.55
C HIS A 24 4.30 -14.74 -21.05
N ALA A 25 3.94 -15.26 -19.87
CA ALA A 25 2.63 -15.04 -19.26
C ALA A 25 2.38 -13.57 -18.85
N SER A 26 3.40 -12.71 -18.93
CA SER A 26 3.28 -11.27 -18.64
C SER A 26 3.07 -10.40 -19.87
N ASP A 27 2.99 -11.00 -21.06
CA ASP A 27 2.75 -10.28 -22.30
C ASP A 27 1.41 -9.54 -22.25
N GLY A 28 1.41 -8.26 -22.62
CA GLY A 28 0.23 -7.39 -22.59
C GLY A 28 -0.09 -6.75 -21.24
N LEU A 29 0.67 -7.02 -20.18
CA LEU A 29 0.51 -6.31 -18.91
C LEU A 29 1.05 -4.87 -18.99
N TYR A 30 0.27 -3.93 -18.45
CA TYR A 30 0.71 -2.54 -18.28
C TYR A 30 1.42 -2.38 -16.94
N TRP A 31 2.74 -2.41 -16.96
CA TRP A 31 3.54 -2.31 -15.73
C TRP A 31 3.62 -0.89 -15.19
N GLN A 32 3.46 -0.75 -13.88
CA GLN A 32 3.60 0.52 -13.18
C GLN A 32 5.06 0.99 -13.14
N THR A 33 5.24 2.31 -12.98
CA THR A 33 6.57 2.89 -12.75
C THR A 33 6.92 2.90 -11.26
N VAL A 34 8.21 3.00 -10.95
CA VAL A 34 8.71 2.97 -9.57
C VAL A 34 8.07 4.06 -8.67
N TYR A 35 7.69 5.20 -9.24
CA TYR A 35 7.02 6.30 -8.53
C TYR A 35 5.61 5.96 -8.06
N HIS A 36 5.00 4.93 -8.65
CA HIS A 36 3.66 4.46 -8.30
C HIS A 36 3.69 3.33 -7.27
N TYR A 37 4.88 2.81 -6.90
CA TYR A 37 4.98 1.79 -5.88
C TYR A 37 4.76 2.36 -4.49
N HIS A 38 3.66 1.94 -3.89
CA HIS A 38 3.27 2.33 -2.55
C HIS A 38 2.37 1.27 -1.93
N VAL A 39 2.27 1.28 -0.61
CA VAL A 39 1.24 0.53 0.12
C VAL A 39 0.08 1.48 0.40
N THR A 40 -1.10 1.22 -0.17
CA THR A 40 -2.28 2.02 0.16
C THR A 40 -2.74 1.71 1.58
N LEU A 41 -2.85 2.73 2.44
CA LEU A 41 -3.31 2.58 3.83
C LEU A 41 -4.82 2.77 3.95
N LYS A 42 -5.37 3.76 3.23
CA LYS A 42 -6.81 4.04 3.19
C LYS A 42 -7.17 4.79 1.92
N PHE A 43 -8.24 4.35 1.27
CA PHE A 43 -8.96 5.11 0.25
C PHE A 43 -9.93 6.07 0.94
N LEU A 44 -9.77 7.37 0.69
CA LEU A 44 -10.57 8.40 1.34
C LEU A 44 -11.83 8.76 0.55
N GLY A 45 -11.89 8.39 -0.73
CA GLY A 45 -12.97 8.80 -1.62
C GLY A 45 -12.98 10.32 -1.81
N ASN A 46 -14.17 10.88 -1.93
CA ASN A 46 -14.36 12.33 -1.99
C ASN A 46 -14.52 12.89 -0.57
N ILE A 47 -13.66 13.84 -0.20
CA ILE A 47 -13.65 14.49 1.11
C ILE A 47 -13.58 16.01 0.89
N ASP A 48 -14.17 16.79 1.80
CA ASP A 48 -14.05 18.25 1.72
C ASP A 48 -12.61 18.72 2.00
N THR A 49 -12.28 19.91 1.50
CA THR A 49 -10.92 20.47 1.56
C THR A 49 -10.46 20.75 2.99
N PHE A 50 -11.38 21.16 3.87
CA PHE A 50 -11.07 21.44 5.27
C PHE A 50 -10.68 20.16 6.02
N LEU A 51 -11.38 19.06 5.75
CA LEU A 51 -11.05 17.75 6.29
C LEU A 51 -9.72 17.23 5.73
N LEU A 52 -9.45 17.45 4.44
CA LEU A 52 -8.17 17.08 3.81
C LEU A 52 -6.99 17.78 4.49
N GLU A 53 -7.09 19.08 4.79
CA GLU A 53 -6.05 19.85 5.47
C GLU A 53 -5.74 19.27 6.86
N LYS A 54 -6.77 19.04 7.68
CA LYS A 54 -6.63 18.44 9.02
C LYS A 54 -5.97 17.07 8.99
N ILE A 55 -6.41 16.21 8.07
CA ILE A 55 -5.83 14.87 7.89
C ILE A 55 -4.36 15.01 7.51
N THR A 56 -4.03 15.90 6.58
CA THR A 56 -2.67 16.08 6.08
C THR A 56 -1.72 16.54 7.20
N GLU A 57 -2.14 17.47 8.03
CA GLU A 57 -1.37 17.92 9.19
C GLU A 57 -1.12 16.78 10.20
N GLN A 58 -2.17 16.02 10.53
CA GLN A 58 -2.03 14.89 11.43
C GLN A 58 -1.09 13.81 10.88
N MET A 59 -1.17 13.51 9.59
CA MET A 59 -0.28 12.53 8.95
C MET A 59 1.19 12.98 8.99
N LYS A 60 1.48 14.27 8.81
CA LYS A 60 2.84 14.80 8.94
C LYS A 60 3.39 14.59 10.34
N ILE A 61 2.60 14.89 11.38
CA ILE A 61 3.00 14.69 12.77
C ILE A 61 3.35 13.22 13.02
N TRP A 62 2.49 12.29 12.59
CA TRP A 62 2.75 10.86 12.77
C TRP A 62 3.94 10.37 11.95
N ALA A 63 4.11 10.85 10.72
CA ALA A 63 5.27 10.51 9.89
C ALA A 63 6.58 10.95 10.56
N HIS A 64 6.62 12.13 11.17
CA HIS A 64 7.81 12.62 11.90
C HIS A 64 8.07 11.84 13.20
N ALA A 65 7.03 11.34 13.86
CA ALA A 65 7.15 10.60 15.11
C ALA A 65 7.41 9.09 14.91
N SER A 66 7.25 8.58 13.68
CA SER A 66 7.36 7.14 13.39
C SER A 66 8.77 6.77 12.96
N ALA A 67 9.30 5.69 13.53
CA ALA A 67 10.52 5.06 13.03
C ALA A 67 10.20 4.24 11.75
N PRO A 68 11.14 4.15 10.79
CA PRO A 68 11.01 3.21 9.68
C PRO A 68 10.93 1.77 10.21
N PHE A 69 10.19 0.93 9.50
CA PHE A 69 10.03 -0.49 9.82
C PHE A 69 10.19 -1.33 8.55
N GLN A 70 10.41 -2.63 8.73
CA GLN A 70 10.66 -3.56 7.63
C GLN A 70 9.38 -4.31 7.25
N LEU A 71 9.24 -4.55 5.95
CA LEU A 71 8.24 -5.44 5.37
C LEU A 71 8.97 -6.39 4.42
N SER A 72 8.53 -7.63 4.34
CA SER A 72 9.06 -8.59 3.37
C SER A 72 8.06 -8.88 2.27
N LEU A 73 8.56 -9.13 1.07
CA LEU A 73 7.73 -9.66 -0.02
C LEU A 73 7.22 -11.05 0.38
N ASN A 74 5.93 -11.30 0.12
CA ASN A 74 5.28 -12.56 0.43
C ASN A 74 4.90 -13.31 -0.85
N THR A 75 3.75 -12.96 -1.43
CA THR A 75 3.17 -13.68 -2.57
C THR A 75 2.78 -12.71 -3.68
N ILE A 76 3.02 -13.10 -4.93
CA ILE A 76 2.49 -12.41 -6.12
C ILE A 76 1.15 -13.03 -6.48
N THR A 77 0.11 -12.20 -6.62
CA THR A 77 -1.23 -12.68 -6.94
C THR A 77 -1.99 -11.67 -7.79
N GLY A 78 -3.03 -12.15 -8.47
CA GLY A 78 -4.04 -11.30 -9.08
C GLY A 78 -5.00 -10.69 -8.04
N PHE A 79 -5.38 -9.44 -8.24
CA PHE A 79 -6.31 -8.68 -7.39
C PHE A 79 -7.53 -8.21 -8.20
N PRO A 80 -8.77 -8.24 -7.65
CA PRO A 80 -9.12 -8.61 -6.28
C PRO A 80 -9.09 -10.12 -5.98
N SER A 81 -9.10 -10.97 -7.01
CA SER A 81 -8.95 -12.42 -6.88
C SER A 81 -8.28 -12.99 -8.14
N PRO A 82 -7.58 -14.14 -8.06
CA PRO A 82 -6.94 -14.77 -9.21
C PRO A 82 -7.87 -14.96 -10.43
N ASP A 83 -9.11 -15.38 -10.19
CA ASP A 83 -10.08 -15.65 -11.26
C ASP A 83 -10.70 -14.39 -11.89
N LYS A 84 -10.52 -13.22 -11.25
CA LYS A 84 -11.06 -11.92 -11.70
C LYS A 84 -9.97 -10.86 -11.65
N THR A 85 -8.78 -11.24 -12.06
CA THR A 85 -7.57 -10.42 -11.97
C THR A 85 -7.73 -9.15 -12.81
N LYS A 86 -7.62 -8.00 -12.14
CA LYS A 86 -7.52 -6.68 -12.75
C LYS A 86 -6.13 -6.08 -12.59
N TYR A 87 -5.44 -6.46 -11.52
CA TYR A 87 -4.11 -5.98 -11.18
C TYR A 87 -3.23 -7.14 -10.73
N ILE A 88 -1.94 -7.07 -11.04
CA ILE A 88 -0.92 -7.93 -10.46
C ILE A 88 -0.32 -7.20 -9.26
N VAL A 89 -0.36 -7.85 -8.10
CA VAL A 89 0.13 -7.26 -6.85
C VAL A 89 1.16 -8.17 -6.19
N ALA A 90 2.13 -7.57 -5.51
CA ALA A 90 2.97 -8.26 -4.53
C ALA A 90 2.41 -7.98 -3.13
N THR A 91 1.97 -9.03 -2.44
CA THR A 91 1.61 -8.94 -1.02
C THR A 91 2.85 -8.84 -0.16
N LEU A 92 2.71 -8.19 0.99
CA LEU A 92 3.77 -7.97 1.96
C LEU A 92 3.47 -8.72 3.26
N ASN A 93 4.51 -9.09 3.99
CA ASN A 93 4.39 -9.61 5.34
C ASN A 93 4.92 -8.57 6.33
N ASP A 94 4.17 -8.38 7.42
CA ASP A 94 4.43 -7.46 8.52
C ASP A 94 4.61 -8.27 9.81
N SER A 95 5.71 -9.03 9.89
CA SER A 95 5.96 -9.97 10.99
C SER A 95 5.91 -9.30 12.37
N ASP A 96 6.35 -8.04 12.44
CA ASP A 96 6.45 -7.27 13.69
C ASP A 96 5.17 -6.43 13.98
N GLY A 97 4.19 -6.45 13.07
CA GLY A 97 2.90 -5.78 13.22
C GLY A 97 2.97 -4.25 13.17
N HIS A 98 4.06 -3.65 12.67
CA HIS A 98 4.22 -2.19 12.65
C HIS A 98 3.22 -1.53 11.70
N LEU A 99 3.04 -2.10 10.52
CA LEU A 99 2.09 -1.59 9.54
C LEU A 99 0.67 -1.77 10.04
N LYS A 100 0.35 -2.91 10.65
CA LYS A 100 -0.98 -3.14 11.24
C LYS A 100 -1.31 -2.07 12.29
N ARG A 101 -0.40 -1.80 13.23
CA ARG A 101 -0.59 -0.76 14.26
C ARG A 101 -0.83 0.62 13.65
N LEU A 102 -0.06 0.97 12.61
CA LEU A 102 -0.25 2.24 11.89
C LEU A 102 -1.62 2.32 11.22
N VAL A 103 -2.06 1.25 10.55
CA VAL A 103 -3.38 1.18 9.92
C VAL A 103 -4.50 1.29 10.94
N ASP A 104 -4.40 0.61 12.08
CA ASP A 104 -5.38 0.67 13.16
C ASP A 104 -5.46 2.09 13.76
N GLN A 105 -4.31 2.74 13.98
CA GLN A 105 -4.21 4.12 14.47
C GLN A 105 -4.86 5.11 13.49
N ILE A 106 -4.58 4.96 12.19
CA ILE A 106 -5.22 5.75 11.13
C ILE A 106 -6.73 5.50 11.13
N ALA A 107 -7.17 4.25 11.17
CA ALA A 107 -8.60 3.92 11.17
C ALA A 107 -9.34 4.57 12.35
N GLY A 108 -8.76 4.53 13.56
CA GLY A 108 -9.31 5.16 14.75
C GLY A 108 -9.44 6.68 14.62
N TYR A 109 -8.41 7.36 14.10
CA TYR A 109 -8.47 8.82 13.88
C TYR A 109 -9.53 9.20 12.84
N PHE A 110 -9.63 8.42 11.76
CA PHE A 110 -10.61 8.64 10.72
C PHE A 110 -12.04 8.38 11.20
N ALA A 111 -12.26 7.43 12.11
CA ALA A 111 -13.58 7.19 12.69
C ALA A 111 -14.13 8.44 13.41
N MET A 112 -13.27 9.29 13.99
CA MET A 112 -13.68 10.55 14.62
C MET A 112 -14.28 11.57 13.63
N PHE A 113 -14.00 11.43 12.34
CA PHE A 113 -14.56 12.24 11.26
C PHE A 113 -15.69 11.53 10.50
N GLY A 114 -16.22 10.43 11.03
CA GLY A 114 -17.34 9.70 10.43
C GLY A 114 -16.95 8.75 9.29
N PHE A 115 -15.66 8.51 9.04
CA PHE A 115 -15.28 7.48 8.07
C PHE A 115 -15.59 6.09 8.60
N ALA A 116 -16.16 5.25 7.74
CA ALA A 116 -16.35 3.84 8.04
C ALA A 116 -15.01 3.15 8.34
N ILE A 117 -15.02 2.30 9.38
CA ILE A 117 -13.97 1.34 9.66
C ILE A 117 -14.19 0.15 8.74
N ASP A 118 -13.17 -0.24 7.98
CA ASP A 118 -13.24 -1.45 7.16
C ASP A 118 -13.10 -2.67 8.08
N GLY A 119 -14.13 -3.53 8.13
CA GLY A 119 -14.11 -4.75 8.93
C GLY A 119 -13.33 -5.89 8.28
N ARG A 120 -12.87 -5.73 7.03
CA ARG A 120 -12.09 -6.74 6.33
C ARG A 120 -10.63 -6.73 6.81
N PRO A 121 -9.95 -7.89 6.80
CA PRO A 121 -8.52 -7.93 7.05
C PRO A 121 -7.77 -7.00 6.09
N PHE A 122 -6.90 -6.16 6.65
CA PHE A 122 -5.98 -5.36 5.87
C PHE A 122 -4.89 -6.27 5.28
N ILE A 123 -4.82 -6.34 3.95
CA ILE A 123 -3.81 -7.12 3.23
C ILE A 123 -2.83 -6.13 2.59
N PRO A 124 -1.63 -5.92 3.16
CA PRO A 124 -0.67 -5.00 2.59
C PRO A 124 -0.16 -5.54 1.25
N HIS A 125 -0.18 -4.68 0.23
CA HIS A 125 0.28 -5.04 -1.09
C HIS A 125 0.78 -3.82 -1.86
N VAL A 126 1.56 -4.09 -2.90
CA VAL A 126 2.02 -3.12 -3.90
C VAL A 126 1.47 -3.54 -5.25
N THR A 127 0.84 -2.61 -5.97
CA THR A 127 0.39 -2.86 -7.35
C THR A 127 1.58 -2.75 -8.31
N LEU A 128 1.80 -3.80 -9.11
CA LEU A 128 2.93 -3.92 -10.03
C LEU A 128 2.52 -3.69 -11.48
N ALA A 129 1.35 -4.19 -11.87
CA ALA A 129 0.73 -4.00 -13.19
C ALA A 129 -0.78 -3.85 -13.04
#